data_AF-A0A6G1WDY4-F1
#
_entry.id   AF-A0A6G1WDY4-F1
#
_cell.length_a   1.000
_cell.length_b   1.000
_cell.length_c   1.000
_cell.angle_alpha   90.00
_cell.angle_beta   90.00
_cell.angle_gamma   90.00
#
_symmetry.space_group_name_H-M   'P 1'
#
loop_
_entity.id
_entity.type
_entity.pdbx_description
1 polymer ?
#
loop_
_entity_poly.entity_id
_entity_poly.type
_entity_poly.pdbx_seq_one_letter_code
_entity_poly.pdbx_strand_id
1 'polypeptide(L)' 'MTRLAAFKQVDLTRAIKGATNGGMTVDRVEIDPSGRIVLSALREQSTPENDLDKWLKSHAG' A
#
# COMPACT_ATOMS: atom_id res chain seq x y z
N MET A 1 4.70 16.55 28.49
CA MET A 1 4.94 17.43 27.33
C MET A 1 4.57 16.67 26.08
N THR A 2 3.69 17.21 25.23
CA THR A 2 3.34 16.60 23.94
C THR A 2 4.50 16.86 22.97
N ARG A 3 5.17 15.81 22.47
CA ARG A 3 6.22 15.95 21.47
C ARG A 3 5.59 16.49 20.19
N LEU A 4 6.14 17.58 19.64
CA LEU A 4 5.67 18.13 18.36
C LEU A 4 5.75 17.04 17.28
N ALA A 5 4.71 16.94 16.46
CA ALA A 5 4.68 15.99 15.35
C ALA A 5 5.86 16.28 14.41
N ALA A 6 6.60 15.24 14.04
CA ALA A 6 7.83 15.35 13.24
C ALA A 6 7.58 15.60 11.74
N PHE A 7 6.31 15.72 11.32
CA PHE A 7 5.91 15.98 9.94
C PHE A 7 4.70 16.93 9.90
N LYS A 8 4.48 17.56 8.74
CA LYS A 8 3.29 18.38 8.47
C LYS A 8 2.37 17.67 7.46
N GLN A 9 1.09 18.02 7.47
CA GLN A 9 0.12 17.54 6.48
C GLN A 9 0.55 17.82 5.03
N VAL A 10 1.25 18.95 4.80
CA VAL A 10 1.78 19.30 3.48
C VAL A 10 2.84 18.29 3.01
N ASP A 11 3.64 17.73 3.92
CA ASP A 11 4.66 16.73 3.58
C ASP A 11 4.01 15.43 3.15
N LEU A 12 2.95 15.02 3.85
CA LEU A 12 2.14 13.86 3.48
C LEU A 12 1.50 14.02 2.10
N THR A 13 0.92 15.21 1.84
CA THR A 13 0.31 15.50 0.54
C THR A 13 1.35 15.46 -0.59
N ARG A 14 2.55 16.00 -0.34
CA ARG A 14 3.66 15.97 -1.30
C ARG A 14 4.15 14.55 -1.57
N ALA A 15 4.28 13.73 -0.54
CA ALA A 15 4.70 12.34 -0.67
C ALA A 15 3.73 11.53 -1.54
N ILE A 16 2.42 11.60 -1.23
CA ILE A 16 1.39 10.89 -1.99
C ILE A 16 1.38 11.35 -3.45
N LYS A 17 1.33 12.66 -3.70
CA LYS A 17 1.33 13.21 -5.06
C LYS A 17 2.58 12.81 -5.84
N GLY A 18 3.76 12.86 -5.22
CA GLY A 18 5.01 12.46 -5.84
C GLY A 18 4.98 10.98 -6.27
N ALA A 19 4.52 10.09 -5.38
CA ALA A 19 4.38 8.67 -5.68
C ALA A 19 3.38 8.42 -6.82
N THR A 20 2.18 9.01 -6.75
CA THR A 20 1.15 8.86 -7.79
C THR A 20 1.61 9.41 -9.14
N ASN A 21 2.25 10.57 -9.16
CA ASN A 21 2.82 11.13 -10.40
C ASN A 21 3.97 10.28 -10.96
N GLY A 22 4.66 9.53 -10.09
CA GLY A 22 5.66 8.52 -10.47
C GLY A 22 5.07 7.18 -10.93
N GLY A 23 3.74 7.06 -11.06
CA GLY A 23 3.06 5.85 -11.50
C GLY A 23 2.81 4.81 -10.40
N MET A 24 3.06 5.16 -9.14
CA MET A 24 2.76 4.28 -8.01
C MET A 24 1.30 4.45 -7.58
N THR A 25 0.53 3.36 -7.60
CA THR A 25 -0.76 3.29 -6.92
C THR A 25 -0.52 3.08 -5.43
N VAL A 26 -0.83 4.09 -4.60
CA VAL A 26 -0.66 4.01 -3.15
C VAL A 26 -1.86 3.28 -2.54
N ASP A 27 -1.60 2.26 -1.73
CA ASP A 27 -2.62 1.49 -1.01
C ASP A 27 -2.67 1.86 0.48
N ARG A 28 -1.50 1.93 1.11
CA ARG A 28 -1.39 2.24 2.53
C ARG A 28 -0.34 3.32 2.78
N VAL A 29 -0.67 4.20 3.73
CA VAL A 29 0.22 5.22 4.24
C VAL A 29 0.40 4.99 5.73
N GLU A 30 1.66 4.93 6.16
CA GLU A 30 2.03 4.83 7.56
C GLU A 30 2.98 5.97 7.93
N ILE A 31 2.90 6.42 9.18
CA ILE A 31 3.84 7.38 9.74
C ILE A 31 4.48 6.70 10.94
N ASP A 32 5.80 6.51 10.88
CA ASP A 32 6.51 5.90 11.99
C ASP A 32 6.69 6.89 13.16
N PRO A 33 7.08 6.41 14.36
CA PRO A 33 7.31 7.28 15.52
C PRO A 33 8.45 8.30 15.35
N SER A 34 9.29 8.16 14.31
CA SER A 34 10.34 9.13 13.95
C SER A 34 9.82 10.27 13.07
N GLY A 35 8.61 10.14 12.50
CA GLY A 35 8.01 11.08 11.56
C GLY A 35 8.24 10.73 10.10
N ARG A 36 8.83 9.57 9.80
CA ARG A 36 9.01 9.13 8.42
C ARG A 36 7.67 8.70 7.84
N ILE A 37 7.38 9.18 6.64
CA ILE A 37 6.20 8.80 5.86
C ILE A 37 6.57 7.59 5.01
N VAL A 38 5.85 6.48 5.20
CA VAL A 38 6.03 5.23 4.48
C VAL A 38 4.80 5.00 3.59
N LEU A 39 5.03 4.86 2.29
CA LEU A 39 3.98 4.58 1.30
C LEU A 39 4.14 3.13 0.83
N SER A 40 3.06 2.36 0.92
CA SER A 40 2.99 1.01 0.38
C SER A 40 2.23 1.02 -0.93
N ALA A 41 2.80 0.40 -1.96
CA ALA A 41 2.13 0.26 -3.25
C ALA A 41 1.00 -0.76 -3.12
N LEU A 42 -0.08 -0.53 -3.88
CA LEU A 42 -1.10 -1.53 -4.11
C LEU A 42 -0.44 -2.77 -4.71
N ARG A 43 -0.48 -3.87 -3.96
CA ARG A 43 -0.13 -5.19 -4.46
C ARG A 43 -1.42 -5.93 -4.75
N GLU A 44 -1.56 -6.40 -5.99
CA GLU A 44 -2.52 -7.46 -6.26
C GLU A 44 -2.11 -8.66 -5.42
N GLN A 45 -2.91 -8.97 -4.40
CA GLN A 45 -2.78 -10.22 -3.67
C GLN A 45 -3.26 -11.32 -4.62
N SER A 46 -2.31 -12.04 -5.22
CA SER A 46 -2.62 -13.31 -5.86
C SER A 46 -3.13 -14.26 -4.77
N THR A 47 -4.43 -14.59 -4.80
CA THR A 47 -4.95 -15.68 -3.99
C THR A 47 -4.22 -16.96 -4.43
N PRO A 48 -3.52 -17.67 -3.53
CA PRO A 48 -2.86 -18.91 -3.90
C PRO A 48 -3.92 -19.91 -4.35
N GLU A 49 -3.87 -20.36 -5.60
CA GLU A 49 -4.78 -21.40 -6.09
C GLU A 49 -4.52 -22.70 -5.34
N ASN A 50 -5.55 -23.17 -4.63
CA ASN A 50 -5.52 -24.47 -3.99
C ASN A 50 -5.83 -25.58 -5.01
N ASP A 51 -5.69 -26.84 -4.61
CA ASP A 51 -5.88 -27.98 -5.52
C ASP A 51 -7.33 -28.16 -5.99
N LEU A 52 -8.31 -27.70 -5.20
CA LEU A 52 -9.72 -27.66 -5.60
C LEU A 52 -9.97 -26.63 -6.71
N ASP A 53 -9.34 -25.45 -6.63
CA ASP A 53 -9.45 -24.40 -7.66
C ASP A 53 -8.94 -24.89 -9.02
N LYS A 54 -7.81 -25.63 -9.01
CA LYS A 54 -7.22 -26.23 -10.21
C LYS A 54 -8.13 -27.32 -10.81
N TRP A 55 -8.77 -28.12 -9.97
CA TRP A 55 -9.69 -29.17 -10.41
C TRP A 55 -10.95 -28.58 -11.05
N LEU A 56 -11.58 -27.58 -10.41
CA LEU A 56 -12.78 -26.90 -10.94
C LEU A 56 -12.53 -26.31 -12.33
N LYS A 57 -11.40 -25.64 -12.54
CA LYS A 57 -11.04 -25.06 -13.85
C LYS A 57 -10.87 -26.09 -14.97
N SER A 58 -10.50 -27.32 -14.64
CA SER A 58 -10.22 -28.37 -15.62
C SER A 58 -11.39 -29.32 -15.87
N HIS A 59 -12.38 -29.36 -14.97
CA HIS A 59 -13.44 -30.38 -15.00
C HIS A 59 -14.87 -29.85 -14.93
N ALA A 60 -15.10 -28.57 -14.63
CA ALA A 60 -16.44 -27.97 -14.58
C ALA A 60 -16.86 -27.30 -15.90
N GLY A 61 -16.49 -27.89 -17.05
CA GLY A 61 -16.86 -27.44 -18.39
C GLY A 61 -17.98 -28.26 -19.02
#